data_AF-A0A817UNN1-F1
#
_entry.id   AF-A0A817UNN1-F1
#
_cell.length_a   1.000
_cell.length_b   1.000
_cell.length_c   1.000
_cell.angle_alpha   90.00
_cell.angle_beta   90.00
_cell.angle_gamma   90.00
#
_symmetry.space_group_name_H-M   'P 1'
#
loop_
_entity.id
_entity.type
_entity.pdbx_description
1 polymer ?
#
loop_
_entity_poly.entity_id
_entity_poly.type
_entity_poly.pdbx_seq_one_letter_code
_entity_poly.pdbx_strand_id
1 'polypeptide(L)'
;MTLCNDDEHDLKQVLTYMKQQIGSGETNLRTSGKVLCRMGKFDLAEKYLKSLLKELPSNHPLISSVYEDLGQLASQTGHFNMSVQWHQKSLVFKKRN
;
A
#
# COMPACT_ATOMS: atom_id res chain seq x y z
N MET A 1 3.70 -12.50 27.05
CA MET A 1 3.01 -12.93 25.82
C MET A 1 2.94 -11.71 24.90
N THR A 2 4.07 -11.38 24.27
CA THR A 2 4.23 -10.23 23.36
C THR A 2 4.36 -10.82 21.97
N LEU A 3 3.26 -10.77 21.20
CA LEU A 3 3.28 -11.14 19.79
C LEU A 3 4.26 -10.22 19.05
N CYS A 4 5.22 -10.84 18.37
CA CYS A 4 6.11 -10.34 17.32
C CYS A 4 6.27 -8.81 17.22
N ASN A 5 7.38 -8.30 17.76
CA ASN A 5 7.97 -7.03 17.30
C ASN A 5 8.81 -7.22 16.01
N ASP A 6 8.86 -8.43 15.44
CA ASP A 6 9.62 -8.75 14.22
C ASP A 6 8.98 -8.18 12.94
N ASP A 7 7.67 -7.98 12.92
CA ASP A 7 6.94 -7.57 11.70
C ASP A 7 7.30 -6.14 11.23
N GLU A 8 7.67 -5.24 12.16
CA GLU A 8 8.08 -3.87 11.81
C GLU A 8 9.50 -3.80 11.26
N HIS A 9 10.41 -4.66 11.73
CA HIS A 9 11.78 -4.72 11.23
C HIS A 9 11.82 -5.30 9.80
N ASP A 10 11.04 -6.36 9.56
CA ASP A 10 10.88 -6.96 8.24
C ASP A 10 10.28 -5.96 7.24
N LEU A 11 9.24 -5.21 7.66
CA LEU A 11 8.62 -4.20 6.80
C LEU A 11 9.61 -3.11 6.39
N LYS A 12 10.42 -2.62 7.32
CA LYS A 12 11.41 -1.56 7.08
C LYS A 12 12.56 -2.04 6.20
N GLN A 13 13.02 -3.29 6.35
CA GLN A 13 14.01 -3.88 5.45
C GLN A 13 13.46 -4.11 4.04
N VAL A 14 12.25 -4.66 3.91
CA VAL A 14 11.61 -4.85 2.60
C VAL A 14 11.36 -3.50 1.92
N LEU A 15 10.93 -2.48 2.68
CA LEU A 15 10.81 -1.09 2.21
C LEU A 15 12.13 -0.54 1.70
N THR A 16 13.21 -0.70 2.47
CA THR A 16 14.52 -0.17 2.13
C THR A 16 15.09 -0.90 0.91
N TYR A 17 14.97 -2.22 0.88
CA TYR A 17 15.38 -3.05 -0.25
C TYR A 17 14.61 -2.69 -1.53
N MET A 18 13.28 -2.51 -1.46
CA MET A 18 12.45 -2.11 -2.61
C MET A 18 12.72 -0.66 -3.05
N LYS A 19 12.88 0.30 -2.11
CA LYS A 19 13.27 1.68 -2.42
C LYS A 19 14.65 1.72 -3.10
N GLN A 20 15.58 0.86 -2.68
CA GLN A 20 16.95 0.80 -3.18
C GLN A 20 17.09 0.04 -4.52
N GLN A 21 16.32 -1.03 -4.73
CA GLN A 21 16.36 -1.79 -6.00
C GLN A 21 15.59 -1.13 -7.14
N ILE A 22 14.44 -0.53 -6.86
CA ILE A 22 13.54 -0.12 -7.94
C ILE A 22 13.83 1.32 -8.40
N GLY A 23 14.49 2.15 -7.58
CA GLY A 23 14.81 3.55 -7.91
C GLY A 23 13.63 4.49 -7.63
N SER A 24 13.91 5.76 -7.35
CA SER A 24 12.98 6.76 -6.80
C SER A 24 11.90 7.28 -7.76
N GLY A 25 11.28 6.41 -8.57
CA GLY A 25 10.16 6.76 -9.44
C GLY A 25 8.81 6.51 -8.77
N GLU A 26 7.86 7.44 -8.95
CA GLU A 26 6.48 7.36 -8.46
C GLU A 26 5.77 6.03 -8.80
N THR A 27 6.13 5.43 -9.93
CA THR A 27 5.60 4.14 -10.44
C THR A 27 6.12 2.92 -9.66
N ASN A 28 7.27 3.06 -9.00
CA ASN A 28 7.95 1.95 -8.33
C ASN A 28 7.35 1.63 -6.96
N LEU A 29 6.87 2.66 -6.27
CA LEU A 29 6.16 2.52 -5.00
C LEU A 29 4.84 1.75 -5.18
N ARG A 30 4.12 2.06 -6.27
CA ARG A 30 2.92 1.31 -6.67
C ARG A 30 3.23 -0.14 -6.99
N THR A 31 4.31 -0.38 -7.74
CA THR A 31 4.72 -1.72 -8.13
C THR A 31 5.13 -2.56 -6.91
N SER A 32 5.70 -1.94 -5.88
CA SER A 32 6.07 -2.58 -4.61
C SER A 32 4.86 -3.20 -3.90
N GLY A 33 3.72 -2.48 -3.84
CA GLY A 33 2.48 -3.00 -3.29
C GLY A 33 1.99 -4.25 -4.02
N LYS A 34 2.03 -4.24 -5.36
CA LYS A 34 1.66 -5.40 -6.19
C LYS A 34 2.59 -6.59 -6.03
N VAL A 35 3.90 -6.35 -5.87
CA VAL A 35 4.88 -7.42 -5.61
C VAL A 35 4.61 -8.09 -4.28
N LEU A 36 4.28 -7.32 -3.23
CA LEU A 36 3.89 -7.87 -1.94
C LEU A 36 2.60 -8.71 -2.02
N CYS A 37 1.60 -8.26 -2.79
CA CYS A 37 0.40 -9.05 -3.07
C CYS A 37 0.74 -10.38 -3.78
N ARG A 38 1.64 -10.35 -4.77
CA ARG A 38 2.10 -11.56 -5.47
C ARG A 38 2.88 -12.50 -4.57
N MET A 39 3.58 -11.99 -3.57
CA MET A 39 4.25 -12.80 -2.53
C MET A 39 3.26 -13.37 -1.50
N GLY A 40 1.97 -13.05 -1.55
CA GLY A 40 0.98 -13.45 -0.55
C GLY A 40 1.11 -12.72 0.79
N LYS A 41 1.99 -11.71 0.87
CA LYS A 41 2.24 -10.92 2.09
C LYS A 41 1.25 -9.75 2.17
N PHE A 42 -0.04 -10.06 2.29
CA PHE A 42 -1.10 -9.05 2.25
C PHE A 42 -1.08 -8.08 3.43
N ASP A 43 -0.77 -8.54 4.64
CA ASP A 43 -0.70 -7.68 5.85
C ASP A 43 0.40 -6.62 5.73
N LEU A 44 1.58 -7.05 5.26
CA LEU A 44 2.72 -6.17 5.00
C LEU A 44 2.43 -5.18 3.86
N ALA A 45 1.74 -5.62 2.80
CA ALA A 45 1.31 -4.73 1.72
C ALA A 45 0.33 -3.65 2.22
N GLU A 46 -0.61 -4.00 3.09
CA GLU A 46 -1.53 -3.02 3.67
C GLU A 46 -0.80 -1.97 4.51
N LYS A 47 0.09 -2.43 5.41
CA LYS A 47 0.91 -1.53 6.24
C LYS A 47 1.81 -0.65 5.39
N TYR A 48 2.43 -1.21 4.36
CA TYR A 48 3.26 -0.47 3.40
C TYR A 48 2.48 0.68 2.73
N LEU A 49 1.32 0.36 2.15
CA LEU A 49 0.50 1.33 1.42
C LEU A 49 -0.03 2.43 2.36
N LYS A 50 -0.42 2.08 3.60
CA LYS A 50 -0.84 3.06 4.62
C LYS A 50 0.29 3.99 5.05
N SER A 51 1.50 3.46 5.26
CA SER A 51 2.66 4.28 5.61
C SER A 51 3.04 5.21 4.47
N LEU A 52 3.04 4.71 3.23
CA LEU A 52 3.27 5.52 2.04
C LEU A 52 2.24 6.65 1.92
N LEU A 53 0.98 6.38 2.21
CA LEU A 53 -0.09 7.38 2.18
C LEU A 53 0.09 8.49 3.23
N LYS A 54 0.79 8.21 4.34
CA LYS A 54 1.20 9.21 5.34
C LYS A 54 2.45 10.00 4.93
N GLU A 55 3.37 9.39 4.17
CA GLU A 55 4.56 10.07 3.64
C GLU A 55 4.23 10.99 2.45
N LEU A 56 3.19 10.67 1.67
CA LEU A 56 2.79 11.45 0.51
C LEU A 56 1.98 12.71 0.90
N PRO A 57 2.20 13.86 0.24
CA PRO A 57 1.42 15.06 0.50
C PRO A 57 -0.04 14.86 0.06
N SER A 58 -1.00 15.40 0.80
CA SER A 58 -2.45 15.15 0.64
C SER A 58 -3.04 15.43 -0.75
N ASN A 59 -2.32 16.12 -1.64
CA ASN A 59 -2.75 16.44 -3.00
C ASN A 59 -1.97 15.66 -4.08
N HIS A 60 -1.21 14.65 -3.69
CA HIS A 60 -0.40 13.89 -4.62
C HIS A 60 -1.29 12.97 -5.48
N PRO A 61 -1.13 12.94 -6.82
CA PRO A 61 -1.97 12.13 -7.71
C PRO A 61 -1.89 10.62 -7.39
N LEU A 62 -0.76 10.17 -6.83
CA LEU A 62 -0.58 8.79 -6.37
C LEU A 62 -1.50 8.38 -5.23
N ILE A 63 -2.04 9.29 -4.41
CA ILE A 63 -2.93 8.93 -3.29
C ILE A 63 -4.13 8.13 -3.81
N SER A 64 -4.70 8.56 -4.94
CA SER A 64 -5.82 7.84 -5.58
C SER A 64 -5.43 6.41 -5.97
N SER A 65 -4.21 6.23 -6.50
CA SER A 65 -3.68 4.92 -6.91
C SER A 65 -3.40 4.03 -5.70
N VAL A 66 -2.83 4.56 -4.62
CA VAL A 66 -2.55 3.81 -3.38
C VAL A 66 -3.85 3.30 -2.76
N TYR A 67 -4.93 4.09 -2.77
CA TYR A 67 -6.25 3.62 -2.33
C TYR A 67 -6.84 2.53 -3.24
N GLU A 68 -6.59 2.61 -4.55
CA GLU A 68 -7.02 1.57 -5.50
C GLU A 68 -6.32 0.24 -5.22
N ASP A 69 -5.01 0.27 -4.94
CA ASP A 69 -4.23 -0.92 -4.59
C ASP A 69 -4.64 -1.50 -3.23
N LEU A 70 -4.98 -0.66 -2.23
CA LEU A 70 -5.58 -1.08 -0.97
C LEU A 70 -6.95 -1.78 -1.18
N GLY A 71 -7.77 -1.25 -2.09
CA GLY A 71 -9.03 -1.86 -2.49
C GLY A 71 -8.84 -3.23 -3.12
N GLN A 72 -7.86 -3.35 -4.02
CA GLN A 72 -7.50 -4.61 -4.65
C GLN A 72 -6.98 -5.64 -3.63
N LEU A 73 -6.12 -5.21 -2.70
CA LEU A 73 -5.63 -6.06 -1.61
C LEU A 73 -6.77 -6.60 -0.74
N ALA A 74 -7.68 -5.71 -0.33
CA ALA A 74 -8.84 -6.10 0.46
C ALA A 74 -9.73 -7.10 -0.31
N SER A 75 -9.87 -6.94 -1.63
CA SER A 75 -10.59 -7.91 -2.46
C SER A 75 -9.87 -9.26 -2.52
N GLN A 76 -8.54 -9.28 -2.59
CA GLN A 76 -7.75 -10.53 -2.62
C GLN A 76 -7.75 -11.26 -1.28
N THR A 77 -7.92 -10.55 -0.16
CA THR A 77 -8.03 -11.13 1.18
C THR A 77 -9.46 -11.53 1.56
N GLY A 78 -10.45 -11.32 0.68
CA GLY A 78 -11.86 -11.61 0.95
C GLY A 78 -12.58 -10.54 1.77
N HIS A 79 -11.92 -9.43 2.09
CA HIS A 79 -12.49 -8.29 2.78
C HIS A 79 -13.23 -7.34 1.83
N PHE A 80 -14.30 -7.82 1.20
CA PHE A 80 -15.05 -7.07 0.19
C PHE A 80 -15.60 -5.73 0.69
N ASN A 81 -16.09 -5.67 1.94
CA ASN A 81 -16.60 -4.42 2.52
C ASN A 81 -15.50 -3.36 2.63
N MET A 82 -14.31 -3.76 3.10
CA MET A 82 -13.15 -2.87 3.18
C MET A 82 -12.68 -2.44 1.77
N SER A 83 -12.72 -3.36 0.80
CA SER A 83 -12.38 -3.07 -0.60
C SER A 83 -13.24 -1.95 -1.18
N VAL A 84 -14.56 -2.03 -0.99
CA VAL A 84 -15.49 -0.99 -1.45
C VAL A 84 -15.20 0.36 -0.81
N GLN A 85 -14.91 0.39 0.51
CA GLN A 85 -14.56 1.64 1.20
C GLN A 85 -13.28 2.27 0.64
N TRP A 86 -12.25 1.47 0.35
CA TRP A 86 -11.01 1.97 -0.24
C TRP A 86 -11.19 2.46 -1.67
N HIS A 87 -11.97 1.76 -2.50
CA HIS A 87 -12.31 2.22 -3.84
C HIS A 87 -13.13 3.52 -3.82
N GLN A 88 -14.07 3.67 -2.88
CA GLN A 88 -14.80 4.92 -2.71
C GLN A 88 -13.86 6.08 -2.35
N LYS A 89 -12.91 5.86 -1.43
CA LYS A 89 -11.89 6.88 -1.11
C LYS A 89 -11.04 7.24 -2.34
N SER A 90 -10.57 6.24 -3.09
CA SER A 90 -9.83 6.47 -4.34
C SER A 90 -10.60 7.38 -5.31
N LEU A 91 -11.90 7.09 -5.51
CA LEU A 91 -12.77 7.89 -6.38
C LEU A 91 -12.96 9.33 -5.89
N VAL A 92 -13.07 9.55 -4.57
CA VAL A 92 -13.17 10.90 -4.00
C VAL A 92 -11.92 11.72 -4.32
N PHE A 93 -10.73 11.15 -4.18
CA PHE A 93 -9.48 11.83 -4.53
C PHE A 93 -9.34 12.05 -6.03
N LYS A 94 -9.71 11.05 -6.85
CA LYS A 94 -9.69 11.15 -8.31
C LYS A 94 -10.66 12.19 -8.87
N LYS A 95 -11.77 12.44 -8.19
CA LYS A 95 -12.77 13.45 -8.55
C LYS A 95 -12.40 14.86 -8.05
N ARG A 96 -11.48 14.96 -7.11
CA ARG A 96 -11.05 16.23 -6.48
C ARG A 96 -9.82 16.85 -7.16
N ASN A 97 -9.13 16.09 -8.03
CA ASN A 97 -7.95 16.50 -8.79
C ASN A 97 -8.27 16.65 -10.27
#